data_AF-A0A067RM68-F1
#
_entry.id   AF-A0A067RM68-F1
#
_cell.length_a   1.000
_cell.length_b   1.000
_cell.length_c   1.000
_cell.angle_alpha   90.00
_cell.angle_beta   90.00
_cell.angle_gamma   90.00
#
_symmetry.space_group_name_H-M   'P 1'
#
loop_
_entity.id
_entity.type
_entity.pdbx_description
1 polymer ?
#
loop_
_entity_poly.entity_id
_entity_poly.type
_entity_poly.pdbx_seq_one_letter_code
_entity_poly.pdbx_strand_id
1 'polypeptide(L)' 'MALFKDPDRMIVDDVQVETLSRQRSYDIVATKLMPDDDLDTPTVFACELRIPEASYEVTKSVVYYPGK' A
#
# COMPACT_ATOMS: atom_id res chain seq x y z
N MET A 1 -5.12 -4.12 20.91
CA MET A 1 -3.71 -4.15 20.48
C MET A 1 -3.47 -2.92 19.62
N ALA A 2 -2.80 -1.91 20.18
CA ALA A 2 -2.55 -0.66 19.47
C ALA A 2 -1.46 -0.91 18.41
N LEU A 3 -1.76 -0.63 17.15
CA LEU A 3 -0.76 -0.54 16.09
C LEU A 3 0.20 0.58 16.47
N PHE A 4 1.48 0.24 16.61
CA PHE A 4 2.55 1.22 16.68
C PHE A 4 2.49 2.01 15.37
N LYS A 5 1.91 3.22 15.42
CA LYS A 5 2.05 4.20 14.34
C LYS A 5 3.50 4.63 14.37
N ASP A 6 4.30 4.05 13.47
CA ASP A 6 5.61 4.56 13.12
C ASP A 6 5.41 6.05 12.76
N PRO A 7 6.02 7.01 13.49
CA PRO A 7 5.73 8.43 13.32
C PRO A 7 6.06 8.93 11.91
N ASP A 8 6.92 8.21 11.20
CA ASP A 8 7.34 8.52 9.83
C ASP A 8 6.48 7.81 8.76
N ARG A 9 5.50 6.98 9.15
CA ARG A 9 4.59 6.32 8.20
C ARG A 9 3.31 7.14 8.05
N MET A 10 3.16 7.75 6.87
CA MET A 10 1.92 8.38 6.46
C MET A 10 1.01 7.38 5.75
N ILE A 11 -0.27 7.35 6.11
CA ILE A 11 -1.28 6.63 5.33
C ILE A 11 -1.52 7.41 4.04
N VAL A 12 -1.53 6.70 2.93
CA VAL A 12 -1.86 7.27 1.62
C VAL A 12 -3.37 7.27 1.47
N ASP A 13 -3.95 8.46 1.34
CA ASP A 13 -5.38 8.64 1.10
C ASP A 13 -5.75 8.44 -0.38
N ASP A 14 -7.04 8.27 -0.68
CA ASP A 14 -7.61 8.10 -2.02
C ASP A 14 -6.96 6.97 -2.85
N VAL A 15 -6.64 5.85 -2.21
CA VAL A 15 -6.21 4.63 -2.91
C VAL A 15 -7.44 3.98 -3.55
N GLN A 16 -7.38 3.75 -4.86
CA GLN A 16 -8.41 3.02 -5.57
C GLN A 16 -8.20 1.52 -5.36
N VAL A 17 -9.22 0.84 -4.85
CA VAL A 17 -9.19 -0.61 -4.62
C VAL A 17 -10.22 -1.28 -5.51
N GLU A 18 -9.75 -2.19 -6.35
CA GLU A 18 -10.59 -3.04 -7.18
C GLU A 18 -10.47 -4.49 -6.70
N THR A 19 -11.62 -5.17 -6.58
CA THR A 19 -11.68 -6.60 -6.25
C THR A 19 -12.37 -7.33 -7.40
N LEU A 20 -11.62 -8.20 -8.06
CA LEU A 20 -12.11 -9.01 -9.17
C LEU A 20 -12.38 -10.42 -8.66
N SER A 21 -13.66 -10.81 -8.66
CA SER A 21 -14.05 -12.19 -8.35
C SER A 21 -13.66 -13.10 -9.51
N ARG A 22 -12.84 -14.11 -9.22
CA ARG A 22 -12.64 -15.29 -10.05
C ARG A 22 -13.36 -16.46 -9.39
N GLN A 23 -13.61 -17.53 -10.15
CA GLN A 23 -14.43 -18.67 -9.70
C GLN A 23 -14.20 -19.10 -8.24
N ARG A 24 -12.93 -19.21 -7.79
CA ARG A 24 -12.56 -19.63 -6.43
C ARG A 24 -11.45 -18.78 -5.80
N SER A 25 -11.19 -17.60 -6.37
CA SER A 25 -10.14 -16.70 -5.89
C SER A 25 -10.55 -15.27 -6.16
N TYR A 26 -9.91 -14.33 -5.47
CA TYR A 26 -10.09 -12.91 -5.72
C TYR A 26 -8.75 -12.33 -6.12
N ASP A 27 -8.75 -11.47 -7.15
CA ASP A 27 -7.64 -10.56 -7.35
C ASP A 27 -8.01 -9.24 -6.68
N ILE A 28 -7.08 -8.70 -5.90
CA ILE A 28 -7.22 -7.39 -5.28
C ILE A 28 -6.12 -6.52 -5.85
N VAL A 29 -6.50 -5.37 -6.40
CA VAL A 29 -5.58 -4.39 -6.97
C VAL A 29 -5.79 -3.07 -6.23
N ALA A 30 -4.71 -2.56 -5.64
CA ALA A 30 -4.67 -1.25 -5.01
C ALA A 30 -3.78 -0.33 -5.86
N THR A 31 -4.34 0.79 -6.32
CA THR A 31 -3.66 1.74 -7.22
C THR A 31 -3.73 3.14 -6.63
N LYS A 32 -2.59 3.82 -6.62
CA LYS A 32 -2.49 5.25 -6.36
C LYS A 32 -1.53 5.86 -7.37
N LEU A 33 -1.94 6.97 -7.97
CA LEU A 33 -1.04 7.84 -8.71
C LEU A 33 -0.57 8.94 -7.75
N MET A 34 0.75 9.13 -7.69
CA MET A 34 1.37 10.22 -6.95
C MET A 34 2.14 11.10 -7.93
N PRO A 35 1.99 12.42 -7.87
CA PRO A 35 2.87 13.35 -8.57
C PRO A 35 4.32 13.15 -8.13
N ASP A 36 5.26 13.20 -9.06
CA ASP A 36 6.69 13.14 -8.74
C ASP A 36 7.12 14.33 -7.87
N ASP A 37 6.47 15.49 -8.03
CA ASP A 37 6.71 16.70 -7.24
C ASP A 37 6.39 16.52 -5.73
N ASP A 38 5.60 15.51 -5.37
CA ASP A 38 5.32 15.17 -3.97
C ASP A 38 6.40 14.23 -3.37
N LEU A 39 7.36 13.77 -4.19
CA LEU A 39 8.35 12.74 -3.88
C LEU A 39 9.79 13.23 -3.99
N ASP A 40 10.07 14.39 -3.38
CA ASP A 40 11.39 15.06 -3.41
C ASP A 40 12.53 14.29 -2.75
N THR A 41 12.22 13.24 -2.00
CA THR A 41 13.20 12.42 -1.27
C THR A 41 12.99 10.94 -1.52
N PRO A 42 14.03 10.10 -1.38
CA PRO A 42 13.87 8.66 -1.43
C PRO A 42 12.76 8.19 -0.48
N THR A 43 11.72 7.60 -1.05
CA THR A 43 10.47 7.30 -0.34
C THR A 43 10.20 5.80 -0.38
N VAL A 44 9.84 5.23 0.77
CA VAL A 44 9.45 3.82 0.87
C VAL A 44 7.93 3.72 0.79
N PHE A 45 7.42 3.03 -0.22
CA PHE A 45 6.02 2.66 -0.32
C PHE A 45 5.81 1.28 0.26
N ALA A 46 4.94 1.16 1.26
CA ALA A 46 4.53 -0.12 1.83
C ALA A 46 3.03 -0.34 1.57
N CYS A 47 2.71 -1.40 0.84
CA CYS A 47 1.34 -1.84 0.61
C CYS A 47 1.06 -3.05 1.49
N GLU A 48 0.08 -2.94 2.37
CA GLU A 48 -0.35 -4.02 3.26
C GLU A 48 -1.69 -4.59 2.77
N LEU A 49 -1.76 -5.91 2.63
CA LEU A 49 -3.01 -6.64 2.43
C LEU A 49 -3.30 -7.46 3.67
N ARG A 50 -4.47 -7.20 4.27
CA ARG A 50 -4.96 -7.93 5.44
C ARG A 50 -6.31 -8.55 5.15
N ILE A 51 -6.46 -9.83 5.50
CA ILE A 51 -7.72 -10.57 5.45
C ILE A 51 -8.08 -10.94 6.90
N PRO A 52 -8.93 -10.14 7.58
CA PRO A 52 -9.21 -10.29 9.00
C PRO A 52 -9.68 -11.70 9.39
N GLU A 53 -10.49 -12.32 8.56
CA GLU A 53 -11.12 -13.62 8.80
C GLU A 53 -10.15 -14.80 8.62
N ALA A 54 -9.01 -14.57 7.95
CA ALA A 54 -8.06 -15.63 7.59
C ALA A 54 -6.74 -15.58 8.39
N SER A 55 -6.60 -14.66 9.36
CA SER A 55 -5.32 -14.38 10.03
C SER A 55 -4.16 -14.19 9.02
N TYR A 56 -4.47 -13.58 7.88
CA TYR A 56 -3.54 -13.39 6.79
C TYR A 56 -3.18 -11.91 6.67
N GLU A 57 -1.89 -11.63 6.67
CA GLU A 57 -1.32 -10.30 6.51
C GLU A 57 -0.05 -10.43 5.68
N VAL A 58 0.07 -9.62 4.64
CA VAL A 58 1.27 -9.55 3.82
C VAL A 58 1.57 -8.09 3.49
N THR A 59 2.84 -7.71 3.62
CA THR A 59 3.31 -6.38 3.24
C THR A 59 4.29 -6.51 2.09
N LYS A 60 4.11 -5.68 1.06
CA LYS A 60 5.07 -5.50 -0.02
C LYS A 60 5.60 -4.08 0.02
N SER A 61 6.92 -3.93 -0.06
CA SER A 61 7.56 -2.62 -0.04
C SER A 61 8.39 -2.38 -1.30
N VAL A 62 8.41 -1.15 -1.76
CA VAL A 62 9.27 -0.66 -2.85
C VAL A 62 9.85 0.69 -2.45
N VAL A 63 11.10 0.94 -2.86
CA VAL A 63 11.75 2.24 -2.64
C VAL A 63 11.76 2.99 -3.95
N TYR A 64 11.24 4.21 -3.93
CA TYR A 64 11.35 5.18 -5.01
C TYR A 64 12.53 6.10 -4.71
N TYR A 65 13.37 6.31 -5.71
CA TYR A 65 14.45 7.30 -5.66
C TYR A 65 14.14 8.36 -6.72
N PRO A 66 13.89 9.62 -6.34
CA PRO A 66 13.68 10.67 -7.31
C PRO A 66 14.91 10.82 -8.20
N GLY A 67 14.70 10.76 -9.52
CA GLY A 67 15.72 11.09 -10.52
C GLY A 67 15.85 12.61 -10.59
N LYS A 68 17.08 13.11 -10.53
CA LYS A 68 17.34 14.54 -10.79
C LYS A 68 17.13 14.89 -12.26
#